data_AF-A0A8R7QHX9-F1
#
_entry.id   AF-A0A8R7QHX9-F1
#
_cell.length_a   1.000
_cell.length_b   1.000
_cell.length_c   1.000
_cell.angle_alpha   90.00
_cell.angle_beta   90.00
_cell.angle_gamma   90.00
#
_symmetry.space_group_name_H-M   'P 1'
#
loop_
_entity.id
_entity.type
_entity.pdbx_description
1 polymer ?
#
loop_
_entity_poly.entity_id
_entity_poly.type
_entity_poly.pdbx_seq_one_letter_code
_entity_poly.pdbx_strand_id
1 'polypeptide(L)'
;MAPEDLRVHTQLSTANITQRLAVPYSGSFEVIKYRLRQIYESVESSTDEANVPTLIVHERVTIRLDSESYVTLQWSSDPISDMVSDSVVAMILNIGREGPKAVPMEEETEMVAQKVVFALMVSVFGDVKVAEEGVLVITVDGDIAYLDGRSGDVECPNAALKERIKTAFRRIQGAVRPIPLSAS
;
A
#
# COMPACT_ATOMS: atom_id res chain seq x y z
N MET A 1 23.19 15.78 -13.43
CA MET A 1 23.86 14.70 -14.17
C MET A 1 23.22 13.42 -13.74
N ALA A 2 22.56 12.72 -14.67
CA ALA A 2 22.07 11.37 -14.39
C ALA A 2 23.28 10.42 -14.23
N PRO A 3 23.15 9.29 -13.51
CA PRO A 3 24.23 8.32 -13.36
C PRO A 3 24.81 7.83 -14.71
N GLU A 4 23.96 7.85 -15.73
CA GLU A 4 24.25 7.53 -17.14
C GLU A 4 25.30 8.48 -17.75
N ASP A 5 25.24 9.77 -17.37
CA ASP A 5 26.08 10.83 -17.94
C ASP A 5 27.52 10.81 -17.40
N LEU A 6 27.75 10.10 -16.27
CA LEU A 6 29.05 10.07 -15.60
C LEU A 6 30.16 9.48 -16.48
N ARG A 7 29.84 8.45 -17.27
CA ARG A 7 30.84 7.79 -18.14
C ARG A 7 31.26 8.66 -19.33
N VAL A 8 30.41 9.61 -19.75
CA VAL A 8 30.68 10.50 -20.88
C VAL A 8 31.55 11.68 -20.44
N HIS A 9 31.41 12.12 -19.19
CA HIS A 9 32.05 13.32 -18.68
C HIS A 9 33.17 13.08 -17.66
N THR A 10 33.37 11.83 -17.21
CA THR A 10 34.38 11.43 -16.23
C THR A 10 34.90 10.02 -16.51
N GLN A 11 36.01 9.61 -15.87
CA GLN A 11 36.47 8.22 -15.86
C GLN A 11 35.74 7.32 -14.82
N LEU A 12 34.63 7.79 -14.24
CA LEU A 12 33.88 7.04 -13.24
C LEU A 12 32.96 6.02 -13.90
N SER A 13 32.94 4.82 -13.34
CA SER A 13 32.02 3.75 -13.74
C SER A 13 30.91 3.60 -12.71
N THR A 14 29.68 3.47 -13.19
CA THR A 14 28.52 3.06 -12.38
C THR A 14 28.52 1.55 -12.19
N ALA A 15 28.27 1.11 -10.96
CA ALA A 15 28.06 -0.27 -10.58
C ALA A 15 26.74 -0.39 -9.83
N ASN A 16 25.96 -1.42 -10.14
CA ASN A 16 24.75 -1.75 -9.40
C ASN A 16 25.09 -2.81 -8.36
N ILE A 17 24.58 -2.65 -7.14
CA ILE A 17 24.79 -3.60 -6.06
C ILE A 17 23.51 -4.41 -5.91
N THR A 18 23.55 -5.72 -6.11
CA THR A 18 22.44 -6.61 -5.78
C THR A 18 22.65 -7.19 -4.38
N GLN A 19 21.63 -7.11 -3.54
CA GLN A 19 21.65 -7.65 -2.19
C GLN A 19 20.75 -8.86 -2.10
N ARG A 20 21.12 -9.79 -1.21
CA ARG A 20 20.36 -11.01 -0.92
C ARG A 20 20.40 -11.25 0.58
N LEU A 21 19.24 -11.53 1.18
CA LEU A 21 19.08 -11.75 2.61
C LEU A 21 18.15 -12.94 2.86
N ALA A 22 18.58 -13.87 3.71
CA ALA A 22 17.71 -14.95 4.21
C ALA A 22 17.09 -14.53 5.54
N VAL A 23 15.76 -14.59 5.63
CA VAL A 23 14.98 -14.23 6.82
C VAL A 23 14.30 -15.47 7.38
N PRO A 24 14.55 -15.85 8.66
CA PRO A 24 13.90 -17.00 9.28
C PRO A 24 12.38 -16.88 9.25
N TYR A 25 11.73 -17.92 8.74
CA TYR A 25 10.28 -17.99 8.60
C TYR A 25 9.83 -19.43 8.37
N SER A 26 8.94 -19.94 9.22
CA SER A 26 8.41 -21.30 9.14
C SER A 26 6.88 -21.35 8.97
N GLY A 27 6.27 -20.23 8.63
CA GLY A 27 4.83 -20.13 8.40
C GLY A 27 4.44 -20.41 6.95
N SER A 28 3.14 -20.28 6.65
CA SER A 28 2.65 -20.40 5.27
C SER A 28 3.04 -19.18 4.44
N PHE A 29 3.59 -19.40 3.24
CA PHE A 29 3.95 -18.33 2.31
C PHE A 29 2.76 -17.44 1.91
N GLU A 30 1.54 -17.98 1.94
CA GLU A 30 0.32 -17.21 1.71
C GLU A 30 0.08 -16.14 2.79
N VAL A 31 0.56 -16.36 4.02
CA VAL A 31 0.48 -15.35 5.09
C VAL A 31 1.42 -14.17 4.78
N ILE A 32 2.63 -14.44 4.27
CA ILE A 32 3.54 -13.39 3.80
C ILE A 32 2.87 -12.60 2.67
N LYS A 33 2.35 -13.29 1.66
CA LYS A 33 1.64 -12.67 0.52
C LYS A 33 0.48 -11.80 0.98
N TYR A 34 -0.35 -12.32 1.89
CA TYR A 34 -1.47 -11.58 2.45
C TYR A 34 -1.00 -10.30 3.16
N ARG A 35 0.00 -10.40 4.06
CA ARG A 35 0.52 -9.24 4.79
C ARG A 35 1.17 -8.21 3.87
N LEU A 36 1.87 -8.65 2.82
CA LEU A 36 2.43 -7.75 1.82
C LEU A 36 1.35 -6.96 1.09
N ARG A 37 0.24 -7.60 0.67
CA ARG A 37 -0.88 -6.93 0.01
C ARG A 37 -1.60 -5.91 0.88
N GLN A 38 -1.51 -6.03 2.20
CA GLN A 38 -2.04 -5.02 3.13
C GLN A 38 -1.16 -3.77 3.21
N ILE A 39 0.14 -3.89 2.92
CA ILE A 39 1.11 -2.80 3.05
C ILE A 39 1.37 -2.13 1.71
N TYR A 40 1.52 -2.92 0.64
CA TYR A 40 1.96 -2.48 -0.67
C TYR A 40 0.85 -2.64 -1.72
N GLU A 41 0.78 -1.69 -2.63
CA GLU A 41 -0.20 -1.70 -3.71
C GLU A 41 0.08 -2.78 -4.77
N SER A 42 1.35 -3.07 -5.10
CA SER A 42 1.72 -4.07 -6.11
C SER A 42 2.53 -5.20 -5.48
N VAL A 43 1.89 -6.37 -5.43
CA VAL A 43 2.46 -7.64 -4.97
C VAL A 43 2.06 -8.72 -5.95
N GLU A 44 2.97 -9.07 -6.84
CA GLU A 44 2.76 -10.09 -7.86
C GLU A 44 3.22 -11.46 -7.37
N SER A 45 2.50 -12.50 -7.78
CA SER A 45 2.89 -13.88 -7.53
C SER A 45 3.43 -14.48 -8.81
N SER A 46 4.62 -15.04 -8.73
CA SER A 46 5.25 -15.76 -9.81
C SER A 46 5.85 -17.06 -9.29
N THR A 47 6.31 -17.87 -10.22
CA THR A 47 7.02 -19.10 -9.93
C THR A 47 8.29 -19.06 -10.78
N ASP A 48 9.45 -19.31 -10.16
CA ASP A 48 10.71 -19.32 -10.92
C ASP A 48 10.88 -20.61 -11.75
N GLU A 49 11.96 -20.69 -12.52
CA GLU A 49 12.28 -21.85 -13.37
C GLU A 49 12.43 -23.17 -12.58
N ALA A 50 12.71 -23.09 -11.28
CA ALA A 50 12.82 -24.22 -10.36
C ALA A 50 11.50 -24.54 -9.64
N ASN A 51 10.39 -23.96 -10.10
CA ASN A 51 9.05 -24.11 -9.52
C ASN A 51 8.94 -23.55 -8.08
N VAL A 52 9.82 -22.60 -7.70
CA VAL A 52 9.85 -22.02 -6.35
C VAL A 52 8.83 -20.87 -6.25
N PRO A 53 7.90 -20.90 -5.27
CA PRO A 53 6.97 -19.80 -5.03
C PRO A 53 7.70 -18.48 -4.81
N THR A 54 7.33 -17.48 -5.60
CA THR A 54 7.99 -16.18 -5.63
C THR A 54 6.95 -15.05 -5.51
N LEU A 55 7.28 -14.03 -4.74
CA LEU A 55 6.53 -12.79 -4.65
C LEU A 55 7.42 -11.64 -5.11
N ILE A 56 6.86 -10.74 -5.89
CA ILE A 56 7.55 -9.54 -6.35
C ILE A 56 6.79 -8.35 -5.82
N VAL A 57 7.42 -7.61 -4.91
CA VAL A 57 6.88 -6.35 -4.41
C VAL A 57 7.41 -5.27 -5.32
N HIS A 58 6.48 -4.58 -5.98
CA HIS A 58 6.79 -3.32 -6.66
C HIS A 58 7.89 -3.43 -7.74
N GLU A 59 8.02 -4.60 -8.38
CA GLU A 59 9.07 -4.94 -9.36
C GLU A 59 10.52 -4.78 -8.86
N ARG A 60 10.72 -4.60 -7.55
CA ARG A 60 12.00 -4.20 -6.95
C ARG A 60 12.56 -5.22 -5.98
N VAL A 61 11.69 -5.79 -5.15
CA VAL A 61 12.07 -6.76 -4.11
C VAL A 61 11.42 -8.09 -4.42
N THR A 62 12.26 -9.10 -4.64
CA THR A 62 11.83 -10.48 -4.89
C THR A 62 11.95 -11.28 -3.60
N ILE A 63 10.88 -11.97 -3.20
CA ILE A 63 10.83 -12.87 -2.04
C ILE A 63 10.60 -14.29 -2.54
N ARG A 64 11.46 -15.24 -2.17
CA ARG A 64 11.38 -16.65 -2.57
C ARG A 64 11.31 -17.56 -1.36
N LEU A 65 10.48 -18.60 -1.43
CA LEU A 65 10.45 -19.67 -0.44
C LEU A 65 11.46 -20.77 -0.82
N ASP A 66 12.75 -20.47 -0.63
CA ASP A 66 13.83 -21.42 -0.95
C ASP A 66 13.92 -22.59 0.09
N SER A 67 13.29 -22.45 1.26
CA SER A 67 13.32 -23.42 2.36
C SER A 67 12.04 -23.39 3.21
N GLU A 68 11.75 -24.48 3.92
CA GLU A 68 10.68 -24.54 4.93
C GLU A 68 10.95 -23.69 6.18
N SER A 69 12.20 -23.24 6.38
CA SER A 69 12.64 -22.55 7.61
C SER A 69 13.04 -21.08 7.41
N TYR A 70 13.14 -20.63 6.16
CA TYR A 70 13.45 -19.25 5.82
C TYR A 70 12.93 -18.87 4.43
N VAL A 71 12.76 -17.57 4.22
CA VAL A 71 12.53 -16.98 2.90
C VAL A 71 13.74 -16.12 2.50
N THR A 72 14.01 -16.04 1.20
CA THR A 72 15.10 -15.24 0.65
C THR A 72 14.55 -13.99 -0.02
N LEU A 73 15.04 -12.84 0.39
CA LEU A 73 14.81 -11.57 -0.29
C LEU A 73 15.98 -11.25 -1.22
N GLN A 74 15.71 -10.68 -2.38
CA GLN A 74 16.71 -10.18 -3.32
C GLN A 74 16.24 -8.86 -3.95
N TRP A 75 17.12 -7.87 -4.01
CA TRP A 75 16.84 -6.56 -4.61
C TRP A 75 18.11 -5.87 -5.14
N SER A 76 17.95 -4.87 -6.00
CA SER A 76 19.02 -3.94 -6.35
C SER A 76 19.05 -2.81 -5.33
N SER A 77 20.20 -2.53 -4.74
CA SER A 77 20.36 -1.50 -3.72
C SER A 77 20.20 -0.11 -4.33
N ASP A 78 19.16 0.56 -3.84
CA ASP A 78 18.84 1.96 -4.08
C ASP A 78 17.94 2.43 -2.92
N PRO A 79 17.85 3.74 -2.62
CA PRO A 79 17.15 4.22 -1.43
C PRO A 79 15.70 3.72 -1.29
N ILE A 80 14.99 3.51 -2.40
CA ILE A 80 13.60 3.04 -2.38
C ILE A 80 13.57 1.53 -2.15
N SER A 81 14.33 0.77 -2.93
CA SER A 81 14.38 -0.69 -2.80
C SER A 81 14.91 -1.13 -1.44
N ASP A 82 15.87 -0.40 -0.86
CA ASP A 82 16.39 -0.64 0.49
C ASP A 82 15.28 -0.43 1.54
N MET A 83 14.55 0.68 1.46
CA MET A 83 13.43 0.96 2.37
C MET A 83 12.31 -0.09 2.26
N VAL A 84 11.98 -0.53 1.03
CA VAL A 84 11.01 -1.61 0.82
C VAL A 84 11.54 -2.92 1.40
N SER A 85 12.81 -3.26 1.15
CA SER A 85 13.39 -4.51 1.67
C SER A 85 13.41 -4.55 3.20
N ASP A 86 13.81 -3.47 3.87
CA ASP A 86 13.85 -3.36 5.33
C ASP A 86 12.45 -3.53 5.94
N SER A 87 11.44 -2.91 5.33
CA SER A 87 10.06 -3.01 5.79
C SER A 87 9.46 -4.41 5.56
N VAL A 88 9.80 -5.10 4.46
CA VAL A 88 9.43 -6.51 4.23
C VAL A 88 10.08 -7.41 5.28
N VAL A 89 11.38 -7.25 5.58
CA VAL A 89 12.09 -8.02 6.61
C VAL A 89 11.43 -7.83 7.98
N ALA A 90 11.17 -6.58 8.36
CA ALA A 90 10.52 -6.26 9.63
C ALA A 90 9.12 -6.89 9.73
N MET A 91 8.36 -6.89 8.63
CA MET A 91 7.05 -7.52 8.57
C MET A 91 7.15 -9.04 8.78
N ILE A 92 8.02 -9.74 8.06
CA ILE A 92 8.18 -11.20 8.15
C ILE A 92 8.54 -11.61 9.58
N LEU A 93 9.51 -10.91 10.21
CA LEU A 93 9.94 -11.17 11.58
C LEU A 93 8.83 -10.95 12.62
N ASN A 94 7.79 -10.17 12.28
CA ASN A 94 6.67 -9.86 13.17
C ASN A 94 5.44 -10.75 12.98
N ILE A 95 5.35 -11.57 11.92
CA ILE A 95 4.17 -12.43 11.63
C ILE A 95 3.80 -13.36 12.80
N GLY A 96 4.78 -13.81 13.60
CA GLY A 96 4.56 -14.72 14.73
C GLY A 96 4.41 -14.06 16.11
N ARG A 97 4.49 -12.72 16.20
CA ARG A 97 4.39 -12.00 17.50
C ARG A 97 2.96 -11.67 17.89
N GLU A 98 2.04 -11.67 16.93
CA GLU A 98 0.60 -11.55 17.15
C GLU A 98 -0.04 -12.93 17.08
N GLY A 99 -0.77 -13.35 18.11
CA GLY A 99 -1.43 -14.66 18.19
C GLY A 99 -2.41 -14.94 17.03
N PRO A 100 -2.97 -16.16 16.95
CA PRO A 100 -3.68 -16.64 15.77
C PRO A 100 -4.96 -15.81 15.56
N LYS A 101 -4.93 -14.88 14.62
CA LYS A 101 -6.14 -14.29 14.06
C LYS A 101 -6.44 -14.99 12.76
N ALA A 102 -7.52 -15.78 12.80
CA ALA A 102 -8.17 -16.34 11.64
C ALA A 102 -8.32 -15.26 10.57
N VAL A 103 -8.00 -15.60 9.33
CA VAL A 103 -8.08 -14.70 8.17
C VAL A 103 -9.46 -14.83 7.55
N PRO A 104 -10.25 -13.76 7.45
CA PRO A 104 -11.33 -13.71 6.48
C PRO A 104 -11.07 -12.66 5.39
N MET A 105 -11.25 -13.13 4.15
CA MET A 105 -11.88 -12.47 3.01
C MET A 105 -11.49 -11.02 2.64
N GLU A 106 -10.95 -10.86 1.43
CA GLU A 106 -10.68 -9.58 0.74
C GLU A 106 -11.91 -8.62 0.73
N GLU A 107 -13.13 -9.14 0.80
CA GLU A 107 -14.37 -8.34 0.92
C GLU A 107 -14.51 -7.63 2.28
N GLU A 108 -14.00 -8.24 3.36
CA GLU A 108 -14.04 -7.61 4.67
C GLU A 108 -13.10 -6.40 4.73
N THR A 109 -11.95 -6.46 4.07
CA THR A 109 -10.99 -5.35 4.04
C THR A 109 -11.53 -4.12 3.29
N GLU A 110 -12.21 -4.32 2.17
CA GLU A 110 -12.83 -3.22 1.41
C GLU A 110 -13.97 -2.56 2.22
N MET A 111 -14.80 -3.39 2.87
CA MET A 111 -15.89 -2.90 3.72
C MET A 111 -15.36 -2.17 4.97
N VAL A 112 -14.27 -2.65 5.56
CA VAL A 112 -13.60 -1.98 6.68
C VAL A 112 -13.01 -0.64 6.23
N ALA A 113 -12.34 -0.58 5.08
CA ALA A 113 -11.80 0.66 4.54
C ALA A 113 -12.90 1.71 4.31
N GLN A 114 -14.05 1.30 3.74
CA GLN A 114 -15.20 2.20 3.54
C GLN A 114 -15.77 2.73 4.87
N LYS A 115 -15.87 1.88 5.90
CA LYS A 115 -16.30 2.29 7.24
C LYS A 115 -15.34 3.30 7.87
N VAL A 116 -14.04 3.11 7.69
CA VAL A 116 -13.01 4.05 8.19
C VAL A 116 -13.11 5.39 7.46
N VAL A 117 -13.24 5.38 6.13
CA VAL A 117 -13.44 6.62 5.34
C VAL A 117 -14.68 7.37 5.81
N PHE A 118 -15.81 6.67 6.01
CA PHE A 118 -17.03 7.28 6.55
C PHE A 118 -16.82 7.90 7.93
N ALA A 119 -16.22 7.14 8.87
CA ALA A 119 -15.97 7.63 10.23
C ALA A 119 -15.07 8.87 10.25
N LEU A 120 -14.06 8.93 9.38
CA LEU A 120 -13.18 10.09 9.26
C LEU A 120 -13.90 11.29 8.61
N MET A 121 -14.78 11.08 7.63
CA MET A 121 -15.64 12.15 7.10
C MET A 121 -16.55 12.74 8.17
N VAL A 122 -17.22 11.89 8.96
CA VAL A 122 -18.02 12.31 10.13
C VAL A 122 -17.15 13.10 11.12
N SER A 123 -15.93 12.66 11.39
CA SER A 123 -15.02 13.35 12.30
C SER A 123 -14.60 14.75 11.81
N VAL A 124 -14.48 14.96 10.49
CA VAL A 124 -14.03 16.25 9.92
C VAL A 124 -15.19 17.22 9.72
N PHE A 125 -16.37 16.74 9.31
CA PHE A 125 -17.49 17.59 8.90
C PHE A 125 -18.71 17.51 9.83
N GLY A 126 -18.73 16.59 10.80
CA GLY A 126 -19.81 16.45 11.77
C GLY A 126 -21.00 15.67 11.20
N ASP A 127 -21.91 16.37 10.50
CA ASP A 127 -23.14 15.75 9.97
C ASP A 127 -22.89 15.14 8.59
N VAL A 128 -22.59 13.84 8.57
CA VAL A 128 -22.41 13.05 7.35
C VAL A 128 -23.32 11.83 7.38
N LYS A 129 -24.14 11.68 6.34
CA LYS A 129 -25.10 10.58 6.19
C LYS A 129 -24.80 9.79 4.92
N VAL A 130 -25.07 8.50 4.95
CA VAL A 130 -24.98 7.63 3.77
C VAL A 130 -26.34 7.61 3.08
N ALA A 131 -26.38 8.01 1.82
CA ALA A 131 -27.54 7.87 0.93
C ALA A 131 -27.45 6.58 0.11
N GLU A 132 -28.43 6.36 -0.77
CA GLU A 132 -28.43 5.22 -1.70
C GLU A 132 -27.18 5.27 -2.63
N GLU A 133 -26.74 4.09 -3.09
CA GLU A 133 -25.59 3.92 -4.01
C GLU A 133 -24.19 4.33 -3.48
N GLY A 134 -24.04 4.61 -2.17
CA GLY A 134 -22.73 4.93 -1.57
C GLY A 134 -22.35 6.41 -1.67
N VAL A 135 -23.33 7.28 -1.89
CA VAL A 135 -23.17 8.74 -1.83
C VAL A 135 -23.22 9.21 -0.37
N LEU A 136 -22.28 10.07 0.00
CA LEU A 136 -22.21 10.74 1.30
C LEU A 136 -22.85 12.12 1.22
N VAL A 137 -23.88 12.34 2.04
CA VAL A 137 -24.54 13.64 2.19
C VAL A 137 -23.92 14.35 3.39
N ILE A 138 -23.26 15.47 3.14
CA ILE A 138 -22.51 16.24 4.12
C ILE A 138 -23.22 17.59 4.35
N THR A 139 -23.56 17.90 5.60
CA THR A 139 -24.21 19.16 5.96
C THR A 139 -23.26 20.01 6.81
N VAL A 140 -22.95 21.23 6.37
CA VAL A 140 -22.11 22.18 7.12
C VAL A 140 -22.73 23.57 7.04
N ASP A 141 -23.01 24.18 8.20
CA ASP A 141 -23.54 25.55 8.30
C ASP A 141 -24.79 25.83 7.45
N GLY A 142 -25.59 24.80 7.16
CA GLY A 142 -26.81 24.87 6.33
C GLY A 142 -26.59 24.59 4.84
N ASP A 143 -25.33 24.51 4.38
CA ASP A 143 -25.00 24.04 3.03
C ASP A 143 -24.97 22.51 2.99
N ILE A 144 -25.53 21.94 1.92
CA ILE A 144 -25.55 20.50 1.68
C ILE A 144 -24.63 20.18 0.51
N ALA A 145 -23.80 19.15 0.67
CA ALA A 145 -22.92 18.62 -0.35
C ALA A 145 -23.14 17.11 -0.52
N TYR A 146 -23.08 16.65 -1.76
CA TYR A 146 -23.17 15.24 -2.12
C TYR A 146 -21.81 14.79 -2.63
N LEU A 147 -21.23 13.80 -1.97
CA LEU A 147 -19.94 13.21 -2.30
C LEU A 147 -20.14 11.78 -2.77
N ASP A 148 -19.73 11.45 -3.98
CA ASP A 148 -19.64 10.08 -4.45
C ASP A 148 -18.44 9.37 -3.78
N GLY A 149 -18.72 8.35 -2.96
CA GLY A 149 -17.71 7.62 -2.21
C GLY A 149 -16.75 6.77 -3.06
N ARG A 150 -17.04 6.56 -4.35
CA ARG A 150 -16.18 5.83 -5.30
C ARG A 150 -15.36 6.77 -6.16
N SER A 151 -16.00 7.73 -6.83
CA SER A 151 -15.33 8.64 -7.75
C SER A 151 -14.65 9.82 -7.06
N GLY A 152 -15.11 10.19 -5.85
CA GLY A 152 -14.67 11.39 -5.15
C GLY A 152 -15.23 12.69 -5.72
N ASP A 153 -16.21 12.62 -6.62
CA ASP A 153 -16.90 13.79 -7.12
C ASP A 153 -17.82 14.40 -6.07
N VAL A 154 -17.84 15.73 -6.04
CA VAL A 154 -18.58 16.52 -5.04
C VAL A 154 -19.48 17.52 -5.75
N GLU A 155 -20.78 17.39 -5.49
CA GLU A 155 -21.81 18.34 -5.88
C GLU A 155 -22.18 19.20 -4.67
N CYS A 156 -21.88 20.50 -4.77
CA CYS A 156 -22.22 21.47 -3.74
C CYS A 156 -22.31 22.86 -4.38
N PRO A 157 -23.35 23.66 -4.09
CA PRO A 157 -23.45 25.05 -4.54
C PRO A 157 -22.33 25.94 -3.98
N ASN A 158 -21.86 25.65 -2.76
CA ASN A 158 -20.77 26.38 -2.13
C ASN A 158 -19.41 25.85 -2.62
N ALA A 159 -18.74 26.65 -3.47
CA ALA A 159 -17.44 26.29 -4.04
C ALA A 159 -16.34 26.07 -2.98
N ALA A 160 -16.36 26.84 -1.89
CA ALA A 160 -15.37 26.69 -0.82
C ALA A 160 -15.58 25.38 -0.04
N LEU A 161 -16.84 25.02 0.25
CA LEU A 161 -17.17 23.75 0.90
C LEU A 161 -16.83 22.56 -0.02
N LYS A 162 -17.15 22.67 -1.31
CA LYS A 162 -16.81 21.67 -2.33
C LYS A 162 -15.31 21.33 -2.33
N GLU A 163 -14.45 22.34 -2.40
CA GLU A 163 -12.99 22.15 -2.41
C GLU A 163 -12.46 21.58 -1.10
N ARG A 164 -13.04 21.98 0.04
CA ARG A 164 -12.69 21.41 1.35
C ARG A 164 -13.03 19.92 1.43
N ILE A 165 -14.21 19.51 0.97
CA ILE A 165 -14.64 18.11 0.96
C ILE A 165 -13.74 17.30 0.02
N LYS A 166 -13.50 17.78 -1.22
CA LYS A 166 -12.59 17.10 -2.16
C LYS A 166 -11.19 16.89 -1.59
N THR A 167 -10.63 17.93 -0.95
CA THR A 167 -9.29 17.87 -0.35
C THR A 167 -9.25 16.89 0.82
N ALA A 168 -10.23 16.95 1.72
CA ALA A 168 -10.32 16.04 2.86
C ALA A 168 -10.50 14.59 2.42
N PHE A 169 -11.39 14.34 1.46
CA PHE A 169 -11.64 13.00 0.92
C PHE A 169 -10.41 12.40 0.28
N ARG A 170 -9.69 13.16 -0.56
CA ARG A 170 -8.43 12.70 -1.17
C ARG A 170 -7.37 12.34 -0.11
N ARG A 171 -7.23 13.15 0.93
CA ARG A 171 -6.29 12.89 2.04
C ARG A 171 -6.66 11.64 2.82
N ILE A 172 -7.93 11.48 3.13
CA ILE A 172 -8.44 10.34 3.89
C ILE A 172 -8.33 9.05 3.08
N GLN A 173 -8.70 9.05 1.80
CA GLN A 173 -8.49 7.90 0.93
C GLN A 173 -7.00 7.55 0.79
N GLY A 174 -6.12 8.54 0.63
CA GLY A 174 -4.68 8.30 0.55
C GLY A 174 -4.07 7.74 1.84
N ALA A 175 -4.66 8.02 3.00
CA ALA A 175 -4.20 7.51 4.30
C ALA A 175 -4.71 6.10 4.63
N VAL A 176 -5.86 5.70 4.07
CA VAL A 176 -6.52 4.42 4.36
C VAL A 176 -6.12 3.34 3.35
N ARG A 177 -5.54 3.71 2.20
CA ARG A 177 -5.11 2.77 1.17
C ARG A 177 -3.67 2.28 1.38
N PRO A 178 -3.33 1.09 0.84
CA PRO A 178 -1.95 0.60 0.82
C PRO A 178 -0.99 1.62 0.20
N ILE A 179 0.29 1.51 0.54
CA ILE A 179 1.32 2.45 0.12
C ILE A 179 1.54 2.30 -1.39
N PRO A 180 1.28 3.35 -2.19
CA PRO A 180 1.66 3.36 -3.59
C PRO A 180 3.16 3.63 -3.71
N LEU A 181 3.80 3.13 -4.77
CA LEU A 181 5.23 3.38 -5.00
C LEU A 181 5.59 4.82 -5.34
N SER A 182 4.61 5.64 -5.67
CA SER A 182 4.82 7.02 -6.10
C SER A 182 5.16 7.92 -4.92
N ALA A 183 6.41 7.84 -4.45
CA ALA A 183 6.97 8.80 -3.51
C ALA A 183 7.65 9.95 -4.28
N SER A 184 6.85 10.98 -4.57
CA SER A 184 7.20 12.31 -5.15
C SER A 184 7.62 12.38 -6.62
#